data_AF-A0A9D4RVJ7-F1
#
_entry.id   AF-A0A9D4RVJ7-F1
#
_cell.length_a   1.000
_cell.length_b   1.000
_cell.length_c   1.000
_cell.angle_alpha   90.00
_cell.angle_beta   90.00
_cell.angle_gamma   90.00
#
_symmetry.space_group_name_H-M   'P 1'
#
loop_
_entity.id
_entity.type
_entity.pdbx_description
1 polymer ?
#
loop_
_entity_poly.entity_id
_entity_poly.type
_entity_poly.pdbx_seq_one_letter_code
_entity_poly.pdbx_strand_id
1 'polypeptide(L)'
;MTRIRQIVDNAYACDPRIARFKEEEKEKKASQKRAKQDAARQKQEEEDRKKREVEEVERKKKQEEEEKARQVAAAAKKEKEALKNKLKKERKTLRTTVKDYDFFATDEDERVSHMAELDKLAELLELTTLQTLNESLKSGDKEQAKQAFCAQIKDLNAKLEAEKLKQLEDMSGKSGGEKASKGGKPWSEQELQTLIKGVNVFPAGTKERWEVIANFIKQHVSGSDKNAKDVLAKAKELQKNDLALKSQASENAFQNFNKQSKRDTVAQPKEGVLSERMESVVEQQIREMGTNPAPWTTDEQKLLEQALKTFPASSADRWERIAEAVPTRSKKDCMMRYK
;
A
#
# COMPACT_ATOMS: atom_id res chain seq x y z
N MET A 1 -22.27 78.75 6.77
CA MET A 1 -21.72 77.89 7.85
C MET A 1 -20.31 77.34 7.56
N THR A 2 -19.93 77.08 6.31
CA THR A 2 -18.61 76.50 5.94
C THR A 2 -17.40 77.35 6.37
N ARG A 3 -17.48 78.69 6.26
CA ARG A 3 -16.38 79.60 6.63
C ARG A 3 -16.12 79.65 8.14
N ILE A 4 -17.17 79.58 8.96
CA ILE A 4 -17.03 79.54 10.43
C ILE A 4 -16.36 78.23 10.85
N ARG A 5 -16.74 77.11 10.23
CA ARG A 5 -16.11 75.81 10.46
C ARG A 5 -14.62 75.81 10.13
N GLN A 6 -14.22 76.40 9.00
CA GLN A 6 -12.81 76.53 8.63
C GLN A 6 -11.99 77.38 9.62
N ILE A 7 -12.54 78.48 10.12
CA ILE A 7 -11.87 79.31 11.13
C ILE A 7 -11.66 78.51 12.42
N VAL A 8 -12.67 77.74 12.83
CA VAL A 8 -12.59 76.86 14.00
C VAL A 8 -11.54 75.76 13.77
N ASP A 9 -11.59 75.05 12.65
CA ASP A 9 -10.63 73.98 12.33
C ASP A 9 -9.18 74.51 12.29
N ASN A 10 -8.95 75.71 11.75
CA ASN A 10 -7.64 76.36 11.74
C ASN A 10 -7.16 76.75 13.15
N ALA A 11 -8.05 77.25 14.01
CA ALA A 11 -7.74 77.54 15.41
C ALA A 11 -7.37 76.25 16.18
N TYR A 12 -8.10 75.16 15.97
CA TYR A 12 -7.79 73.84 16.55
C TYR A 12 -6.51 73.21 15.99
N ALA A 13 -6.11 73.57 14.77
CA ALA A 13 -4.86 73.11 14.17
C ALA A 13 -3.64 73.86 14.70
N CYS A 14 -3.79 75.15 15.06
CA CYS A 14 -2.70 75.99 15.52
C CYS A 14 -2.53 76.03 17.05
N ASP A 15 -3.50 75.55 17.85
CA ASP A 15 -3.36 75.50 19.32
C ASP A 15 -2.31 74.44 19.74
N PRO A 16 -1.19 74.85 20.39
CA PRO A 16 -0.12 73.93 20.77
C PRO A 16 -0.54 72.83 21.75
N ARG A 17 -1.56 73.06 22.59
CA ARG A 17 -2.06 72.04 23.52
C ARG A 17 -2.82 70.96 22.76
N ILE A 18 -3.65 71.36 21.80
CA ILE A 18 -4.40 70.41 20.95
C ILE A 18 -3.44 69.61 20.07
N ALA A 19 -2.38 70.24 19.56
CA ALA A 19 -1.32 69.54 18.81
C ALA A 19 -0.63 68.47 19.67
N ARG A 20 -0.23 68.80 20.91
CA ARG A 20 0.36 67.83 21.86
C ARG A 20 -0.58 66.67 22.18
N PHE A 21 -1.86 66.92 22.46
CA PHE A 21 -2.82 65.85 22.73
C PHE A 21 -3.01 64.91 21.53
N LYS A 22 -3.05 65.46 20.31
CA LYS A 22 -3.14 64.66 19.06
C LYS A 22 -1.88 63.83 18.83
N GLU A 23 -0.70 64.38 19.14
CA GLU A 23 0.58 63.68 19.01
C GLU A 23 0.69 62.55 20.06
N GLU A 24 0.39 62.82 21.32
CA GLU A 24 0.34 61.80 22.38
C GLU A 24 -0.69 60.70 22.09
N GLU A 25 -1.86 61.04 21.56
CA GLU A 25 -2.87 60.05 21.16
C GLU A 25 -2.38 59.20 19.97
N LYS A 26 -1.70 59.81 19.00
CA LYS A 26 -1.09 59.11 17.86
C LYS A 26 0.03 58.18 18.31
N GLU A 27 0.87 58.62 19.24
CA GLU A 27 1.96 57.83 19.83
C GLU A 27 1.42 56.67 20.67
N LYS A 28 0.40 56.90 21.51
CA LYS A 28 -0.29 55.84 22.26
C LYS A 28 -0.92 54.80 21.34
N LYS A 29 -1.58 55.22 20.26
CA LYS A 29 -2.13 54.30 19.24
C LYS A 29 -1.03 53.54 18.50
N ALA A 30 0.08 54.21 18.16
CA ALA A 30 1.21 53.59 17.48
C ALA A 30 1.93 52.57 18.38
N SER A 31 2.16 52.90 19.66
CA SER A 31 2.78 52.00 20.63
C SER A 31 1.89 50.82 20.96
N GLN A 32 0.57 51.02 21.12
CA GLN A 32 -0.39 49.94 21.31
C GLN A 32 -0.46 49.01 20.08
N LYS A 33 -0.41 49.57 18.86
CA LYS A 33 -0.38 48.78 17.62
C LYS A 33 0.91 47.97 17.49
N ARG A 34 2.07 48.56 17.81
CA ARG A 34 3.37 47.86 17.82
C ARG A 34 3.39 46.74 18.87
N ALA A 35 2.97 47.03 20.11
CA ALA A 35 2.89 46.03 21.18
C ALA A 35 1.97 44.84 20.79
N LYS A 36 0.83 45.10 20.13
CA LYS A 36 -0.05 44.04 19.64
C LYS A 36 0.58 43.22 18.50
N GLN A 37 1.31 43.87 17.59
CA GLN A 37 2.01 43.20 16.48
C GLN A 37 3.17 42.33 17.00
N ASP A 38 3.96 42.84 17.94
CA ASP A 38 5.09 42.12 18.53
C ASP A 38 4.60 40.94 19.37
N ALA A 39 3.52 41.11 20.16
CA ALA A 39 2.90 40.00 20.89
C ALA A 39 2.32 38.93 19.96
N ALA A 40 1.73 39.31 18.83
CA ALA A 40 1.24 38.36 17.83
C ALA A 40 2.40 37.59 17.15
N ARG A 41 3.48 38.30 16.81
CA ARG A 41 4.68 37.70 16.22
C ARG A 41 5.35 36.72 17.19
N GLN A 42 5.50 37.08 18.46
CA GLN A 42 6.08 36.20 19.48
C GLN A 42 5.25 34.92 19.68
N LYS A 43 3.92 35.03 19.70
CA LYS A 43 3.03 33.85 19.77
C LYS A 43 3.19 32.94 18.55
N GLN A 44 3.22 33.52 17.35
CA GLN A 44 3.43 32.75 16.12
C GLN A 44 4.79 32.04 16.10
N GLU A 45 5.87 32.73 16.50
CA GLU A 45 7.21 32.14 16.57
C GLU A 45 7.31 31.01 17.62
N GLU A 46 6.60 31.12 18.75
CA GLU A 46 6.53 30.05 19.76
C GLU A 46 5.73 28.84 19.27
N GLU A 47 4.58 29.05 18.62
CA GLU A 47 3.78 27.98 18.02
C GLU A 47 4.55 27.26 16.91
N ASP A 48 5.24 28.00 16.04
CA ASP A 48 6.08 27.45 14.97
C ASP A 48 7.31 26.71 15.53
N ARG A 49 7.85 27.14 16.68
CA ARG A 49 8.92 26.41 17.38
C ARG A 49 8.40 25.09 17.96
N LYS A 50 7.27 25.11 18.68
CA LYS A 50 6.64 23.91 19.23
C LYS A 50 6.26 22.91 18.13
N LYS A 51 5.73 23.39 17.00
CA LYS A 51 5.38 22.55 15.85
C LYS A 51 6.62 21.88 15.24
N ARG A 52 7.73 22.62 15.08
CA ARG A 52 9.00 22.07 14.59
C ARG A 52 9.60 21.04 15.55
N GLU A 53 9.54 21.29 16.86
CA GLU A 53 10.00 20.33 17.88
C GLU A 53 9.17 19.03 17.84
N VAL A 54 7.84 19.13 17.73
CA VAL A 54 6.96 17.95 17.61
C VAL A 54 7.26 17.16 16.32
N GLU A 55 7.41 17.85 15.19
CA GLU A 55 7.75 17.21 13.91
C GLU A 55 9.12 16.54 13.95
N GLU A 56 10.12 17.15 14.59
CA GLU A 56 11.46 16.55 14.73
C GLU A 56 11.45 15.31 15.61
N VAL A 57 10.71 15.34 16.73
CA VAL A 57 10.53 14.18 17.62
C VAL A 57 9.79 13.06 16.89
N GLU A 58 8.76 13.38 16.11
CA GLU A 58 8.03 12.40 15.30
C GLU A 58 8.92 11.78 14.21
N ARG A 59 9.72 12.60 13.51
CA ARG A 59 10.69 12.09 12.51
C ARG A 59 11.75 11.20 13.13
N LYS A 60 12.32 11.57 14.29
CA LYS A 60 13.29 10.75 15.01
C LYS A 60 12.68 9.42 15.45
N LYS A 61 11.47 9.45 16.02
CA LYS A 61 10.75 8.23 16.41
C LYS A 61 10.48 7.31 15.21
N LYS A 62 10.05 7.88 14.08
CA LYS A 62 9.81 7.12 12.83
C LYS A 62 11.09 6.52 12.26
N GLN A 63 12.21 7.25 12.29
CA GLN A 63 13.52 6.74 11.87
C GLN A 63 14.02 5.60 12.75
N GLU A 64 13.88 5.72 14.09
CA GLU A 64 14.26 4.65 15.02
C GLU A 64 13.40 3.39 14.85
N GLU A 65 12.10 3.55 14.60
CA GLU A 65 11.19 2.43 14.34
C GLU A 65 11.52 1.73 13.01
N GLU A 66 11.78 2.50 11.94
CA GLU A 66 12.20 1.95 10.65
C GLU A 66 13.55 1.23 10.74
N GLU A 67 14.51 1.78 11.48
CA GLU A 67 15.81 1.15 11.68
C GLU A 67 15.67 -0.16 12.48
N LYS A 68 14.91 -0.17 13.58
CA LYS A 68 14.64 -1.38 14.35
C LYS A 68 13.94 -2.44 13.49
N ALA A 69 12.93 -2.05 12.71
CA ALA A 69 12.26 -2.97 11.78
C ALA A 69 13.23 -3.55 10.74
N ARG A 70 14.13 -2.73 10.19
CA ARG A 70 15.16 -3.17 9.24
C ARG A 70 16.16 -4.13 9.89
N GLN A 71 16.58 -3.87 11.13
CA GLN A 71 17.50 -4.75 11.88
C GLN A 71 16.85 -6.10 12.18
N VAL A 72 15.59 -6.12 12.64
CA VAL A 72 14.83 -7.36 12.88
C VAL A 72 14.66 -8.16 11.58
N ALA A 73 14.30 -7.50 10.47
CA ALA A 73 14.17 -8.16 9.18
C ALA A 73 15.50 -8.75 8.66
N ALA A 74 16.61 -8.02 8.86
CA ALA A 74 17.94 -8.50 8.48
C ALA A 74 18.39 -9.70 9.33
N ALA A 75 18.13 -9.66 10.65
CA ALA A 75 18.43 -10.76 11.56
C ALA A 75 17.62 -12.03 11.21
N ALA A 76 16.31 -11.89 10.99
CA ALA A 76 15.45 -13.00 10.58
C ALA A 76 15.88 -13.62 9.24
N LYS A 77 16.30 -12.78 8.27
CA LYS A 77 16.83 -13.27 6.99
C LYS A 77 18.12 -14.06 7.18
N LYS A 78 19.06 -13.55 8.00
CA LYS A 78 20.34 -14.21 8.30
C LYS A 78 20.12 -15.55 9.00
N GLU A 79 19.19 -15.61 9.95
CA GLU A 79 18.84 -16.84 10.68
C GLU A 79 18.22 -17.89 9.73
N LYS A 80 17.25 -17.49 8.90
CA LYS A 80 16.64 -18.39 7.89
C LYS A 80 17.66 -18.94 6.91
N GLU A 81 18.61 -18.10 6.47
CA GLU A 81 19.69 -18.53 5.59
C GLU A 81 20.66 -19.50 6.29
N ALA A 82 21.00 -19.25 7.55
CA ALA A 82 21.81 -20.15 8.37
C ALA A 82 21.13 -21.52 8.55
N LEU A 83 19.82 -21.55 8.86
CA LEU A 83 19.04 -22.78 8.97
C LEU A 83 18.98 -23.54 7.63
N LYS A 84 18.76 -22.84 6.51
CA LYS A 84 18.78 -23.44 5.17
C LYS A 84 20.14 -24.09 4.85
N ASN A 85 21.23 -23.43 5.22
CA ASN A 85 22.57 -23.95 5.00
C ASN A 85 22.88 -25.14 5.91
N LYS A 86 22.43 -25.14 7.16
CA LYS A 86 22.50 -26.31 8.05
C LYS A 86 21.72 -27.49 7.45
N LEU A 87 20.45 -27.31 7.09
CA LEU A 87 19.63 -28.35 6.45
C LEU A 87 20.29 -28.92 5.19
N LYS A 88 20.85 -28.07 4.32
CA LYS A 88 21.58 -28.54 3.13
C LYS A 88 22.77 -29.43 3.48
N LYS A 89 23.55 -29.07 4.51
CA LYS A 89 24.71 -29.87 4.97
C LYS A 89 24.26 -31.20 5.55
N GLU A 90 23.22 -31.20 6.39
CA GLU A 90 22.72 -32.41 7.01
C GLU A 90 22.08 -33.35 5.97
N ARG A 91 21.30 -32.83 5.01
CA ARG A 91 20.75 -33.61 3.89
C ARG A 91 21.83 -34.25 3.03
N LYS A 92 22.89 -33.50 2.73
CA LYS A 92 24.05 -34.02 2.00
C LYS A 92 24.73 -35.14 2.78
N THR A 93 24.92 -34.94 4.08
CA THR A 93 25.52 -35.93 4.98
C THR A 93 24.70 -37.22 4.99
N LEU A 94 23.37 -37.12 5.17
CA LEU A 94 22.47 -38.27 5.15
C LEU A 94 22.60 -39.07 3.83
N ARG A 95 22.50 -38.39 2.69
CA ARG A 95 22.61 -39.04 1.37
C ARG A 95 23.95 -39.71 1.15
N THR A 96 25.05 -39.06 1.55
CA THR A 96 26.39 -39.63 1.44
C THR A 96 26.54 -40.86 2.32
N THR A 97 26.21 -40.77 3.61
CA THR A 97 26.35 -41.89 4.55
C THR A 97 25.51 -43.10 4.14
N VAL A 98 24.24 -42.89 3.75
CA VAL A 98 23.36 -44.00 3.33
C VAL A 98 23.86 -44.64 2.03
N LYS A 99 24.38 -43.86 1.09
CA LYS A 99 25.00 -44.38 -0.14
C LYS A 99 26.28 -45.18 0.15
N ASP A 100 27.11 -44.73 1.08
CA ASP A 100 28.35 -45.42 1.46
C ASP A 100 28.07 -46.80 2.08
N TYR A 101 26.90 -46.99 2.68
CA TYR A 101 26.42 -48.29 3.16
C TYR A 101 25.63 -49.12 2.14
N ASP A 102 25.70 -48.75 0.85
CA ASP A 102 24.92 -49.33 -0.25
C ASP A 102 23.41 -49.36 0.04
N PHE A 103 22.89 -48.23 0.52
CA PHE A 103 21.48 -48.03 0.88
C PHE A 103 20.94 -49.03 1.91
N PHE A 104 21.81 -49.70 2.66
CA PHE A 104 21.45 -50.76 3.61
C PHE A 104 20.63 -51.91 3.00
N ALA A 105 20.71 -52.09 1.68
CA ALA A 105 19.94 -53.09 0.96
C ALA A 105 20.67 -54.44 0.86
N THR A 106 19.89 -55.51 0.77
CA THR A 106 20.36 -56.89 0.53
C THR A 106 19.99 -57.40 -0.87
N ASP A 107 18.95 -56.83 -1.47
CA ASP A 107 18.49 -57.09 -2.84
C ASP A 107 18.18 -55.77 -3.59
N GLU A 108 17.86 -55.87 -4.88
CA GLU A 108 17.61 -54.71 -5.74
C GLU A 108 16.29 -54.00 -5.42
N ASP A 109 15.26 -54.74 -5.01
CA ASP A 109 13.94 -54.18 -4.69
C ASP A 109 14.03 -53.36 -3.39
N GLU A 110 14.75 -53.86 -2.38
CA GLU A 110 15.05 -53.17 -1.13
C GLU A 110 15.87 -51.90 -1.40
N ARG A 111 16.82 -51.94 -2.34
CA ARG A 111 17.63 -50.77 -2.73
C ARG A 111 16.75 -49.66 -3.31
N VAL A 112 15.87 -49.99 -4.25
CA VAL A 112 14.95 -49.02 -4.87
C VAL A 112 14.02 -48.42 -3.83
N SER A 113 13.48 -49.24 -2.93
CA SER A 113 12.63 -48.80 -1.82
C SER A 113 13.37 -47.83 -0.87
N HIS A 114 14.57 -48.20 -0.43
CA HIS A 114 15.39 -47.36 0.45
C HIS A 114 15.86 -46.06 -0.22
N MET A 115 16.10 -46.04 -1.53
CA MET A 115 16.39 -44.82 -2.28
C MET A 115 15.22 -43.84 -2.25
N ALA A 116 13.99 -44.33 -2.48
CA ALA A 116 12.79 -43.49 -2.43
C ALA A 116 12.55 -42.93 -1.02
N GLU A 117 12.71 -43.77 0.01
CA GLU A 117 12.55 -43.35 1.41
C GLU A 117 13.67 -42.41 1.87
N LEU A 118 14.90 -42.57 1.38
CA LEU A 118 16.01 -41.65 1.63
C LEU A 118 15.69 -40.23 1.14
N ASP A 119 15.18 -40.09 -0.07
CA ASP A 119 14.83 -38.77 -0.60
C ASP A 119 13.68 -38.14 0.17
N LYS A 120 12.68 -38.95 0.55
CA LYS A 120 11.58 -38.52 1.41
C LYS A 120 12.06 -38.03 2.78
N LEU A 121 12.96 -38.78 3.44
CA LEU A 121 13.58 -38.37 4.70
C LEU A 121 14.39 -37.10 4.56
N ALA A 122 15.21 -36.99 3.51
CA ALA A 122 16.02 -35.80 3.25
C ALA A 122 15.16 -34.56 3.06
N GLU A 123 13.98 -34.67 2.46
CA GLU A 123 13.11 -33.53 2.19
C GLU A 123 12.21 -33.14 3.37
N LEU A 124 11.66 -34.11 4.10
CA LEU A 124 10.60 -33.90 5.08
C LEU A 124 11.08 -33.83 6.53
N LEU A 125 12.27 -34.34 6.86
CA LEU A 125 12.79 -34.22 8.22
C LEU A 125 13.22 -32.79 8.56
N GLU A 126 12.93 -32.40 9.79
CA GLU A 126 13.37 -31.14 10.38
C GLU A 126 14.86 -31.19 10.75
N LEU A 127 15.47 -30.02 10.95
CA LEU A 127 16.92 -29.91 11.19
C LEU A 127 17.37 -30.79 12.36
N THR A 128 16.66 -30.73 13.49
CA THR A 128 17.04 -31.44 14.71
C THR A 128 16.97 -32.96 14.54
N THR A 129 15.90 -33.49 13.93
CA THR A 129 15.76 -34.93 13.72
C THR A 129 16.76 -35.45 12.69
N LEU A 130 17.06 -34.65 11.66
CA LEU A 130 18.07 -35.00 10.65
C LEU A 130 19.48 -35.03 11.26
N GLN A 131 19.80 -34.13 12.18
CA GLN A 131 21.05 -34.14 12.95
C GLN A 131 21.15 -35.39 13.83
N THR A 132 20.12 -35.71 14.61
CA THR A 132 20.11 -36.91 15.47
C THR A 132 20.23 -38.20 14.64
N LEU A 133 19.56 -38.28 13.49
CA LEU A 133 19.70 -39.41 12.58
C LEU A 133 21.14 -39.50 12.06
N ASN A 134 21.71 -38.39 11.58
CA ASN A 134 23.09 -38.37 11.09
C ASN A 134 24.11 -38.74 12.16
N GLU A 135 23.90 -38.35 13.42
CA GLU A 135 24.73 -38.77 14.55
C GLU A 135 24.64 -40.29 14.74
N SER A 136 23.43 -40.84 14.77
CA SER A 136 23.17 -42.28 14.91
C SER A 136 23.78 -43.10 13.78
N LEU A 137 23.70 -42.60 12.53
CA LEU A 137 24.28 -43.24 11.35
C LEU A 137 25.82 -43.22 11.34
N LYS A 138 26.44 -42.26 12.04
CA LYS A 138 27.90 -42.14 12.14
C LYS A 138 28.47 -42.89 13.35
N SER A 139 27.68 -43.07 14.41
CA SER A 139 28.16 -43.68 15.65
C SER A 139 28.09 -45.20 15.67
N GLY A 140 27.32 -45.81 14.79
CA GLY A 140 27.00 -47.25 14.84
C GLY A 140 27.76 -48.11 13.83
N ASP A 141 27.78 -49.41 14.12
CA ASP A 141 28.02 -50.47 13.14
C ASP A 141 26.92 -50.44 12.06
N LYS A 142 27.17 -51.03 10.88
CA LYS A 142 26.26 -51.03 9.72
C LYS A 142 24.84 -51.47 10.09
N GLU A 143 24.70 -52.44 10.99
CA GLU A 143 23.40 -52.95 11.44
C GLU A 143 22.64 -51.94 12.32
N GLN A 144 23.34 -51.26 13.23
CA GLN A 144 22.73 -50.22 14.07
C GLN A 144 22.32 -49.00 13.23
N ALA A 145 23.15 -48.63 12.25
CA ALA A 145 22.84 -47.58 11.29
C ALA A 145 21.62 -47.95 10.42
N LYS A 146 21.53 -49.20 9.94
CA LYS A 146 20.36 -49.73 9.25
C LYS A 146 19.11 -49.65 10.13
N GLN A 147 19.19 -50.09 11.39
CA GLN A 147 18.07 -50.04 12.33
C GLN A 147 17.58 -48.61 12.56
N ALA A 148 18.49 -47.66 12.79
CA ALA A 148 18.15 -46.25 12.98
C ALA A 148 17.48 -45.65 11.73
N PHE A 149 18.01 -45.95 10.54
CA PHE A 149 17.42 -45.53 9.27
C PHE A 149 15.99 -46.08 9.09
N CYS A 150 15.80 -47.39 9.25
CA CYS A 150 14.49 -48.02 9.10
C CYS A 150 13.48 -47.56 10.17
N ALA A 151 13.93 -47.32 11.41
CA ALA A 151 13.07 -46.76 12.46
C ALA A 151 12.58 -45.35 12.06
N GLN A 152 13.47 -44.51 11.56
CA GLN A 152 13.11 -43.16 11.15
C GLN A 152 12.16 -43.13 9.93
N ILE A 153 12.31 -44.07 8.99
CA ILE A 153 11.35 -44.27 7.87
C ILE A 153 9.96 -44.58 8.43
N LYS A 154 9.86 -45.57 9.33
CA LYS A 154 8.58 -45.98 9.94
C LYS A 154 7.92 -44.81 10.66
N ASP A 155 8.67 -44.07 11.46
CA ASP A 155 8.16 -42.91 12.18
C ASP A 155 7.65 -41.81 11.24
N LEU A 156 8.38 -41.53 10.15
CA LEU A 156 7.96 -40.52 9.17
C LEU A 156 6.70 -40.96 8.43
N ASN A 157 6.62 -42.23 8.03
CA ASN A 157 5.46 -42.78 7.33
C ASN A 157 4.22 -42.77 8.23
N ALA A 158 4.35 -43.20 9.49
CA ALA A 158 3.26 -43.16 10.46
C ALA A 158 2.76 -41.72 10.70
N LYS A 159 3.67 -40.74 10.78
CA LYS A 159 3.29 -39.32 10.91
C LYS A 159 2.52 -38.81 9.70
N LEU A 160 2.96 -39.15 8.49
CA LEU A 160 2.28 -38.74 7.25
C LEU A 160 0.91 -39.38 7.10
N GLU A 161 0.75 -40.64 7.50
CA GLU A 161 -0.54 -41.31 7.53
C GLU A 161 -1.49 -40.68 8.55
N ALA A 162 -1.00 -40.38 9.76
CA ALA A 162 -1.78 -39.68 10.77
C ALA A 162 -2.21 -38.27 10.30
N GLU A 163 -1.34 -37.54 9.62
CA GLU A 163 -1.68 -36.22 9.05
C GLU A 163 -2.72 -36.34 7.93
N LYS A 164 -2.59 -37.33 7.03
CA LYS A 164 -3.59 -37.62 6.00
C LYS A 164 -4.95 -37.98 6.61
N LEU A 165 -4.97 -38.82 7.64
CA LEU A 165 -6.21 -39.21 8.32
C LEU A 165 -6.88 -37.98 8.95
N LYS A 166 -6.11 -37.14 9.64
CA LYS A 166 -6.61 -35.91 10.25
C LYS A 166 -7.14 -34.93 9.19
N GLN A 167 -6.46 -34.78 8.05
CA GLN A 167 -6.96 -33.94 6.94
C GLN A 167 -8.27 -34.49 6.36
N LEU A 168 -8.42 -35.81 6.24
CA LEU A 168 -9.66 -36.45 5.81
C LEU A 168 -10.79 -36.26 6.84
N GLU A 169 -10.50 -36.35 8.13
CA GLU A 169 -11.45 -36.04 9.21
C GLU A 169 -11.89 -34.58 9.19
N ASP A 170 -10.96 -33.64 8.98
CA ASP A 170 -11.27 -32.21 8.86
C ASP A 170 -12.10 -31.90 7.59
N MET A 171 -11.88 -32.64 6.50
CA MET A 171 -12.69 -32.55 5.27
C MET A 171 -14.08 -33.18 5.44
N SER A 172 -14.17 -34.31 6.16
CA SER A 172 -15.44 -34.99 6.45
C SER A 172 -16.28 -34.26 7.49
N GLY A 173 -15.63 -33.65 8.50
CA GLY A 173 -16.27 -32.78 9.50
C GLY A 173 -16.81 -31.46 8.93
N LYS A 174 -16.35 -31.06 7.74
CA LYS A 174 -16.94 -29.96 6.95
C LYS A 174 -18.17 -30.37 6.14
N SER A 175 -18.46 -31.66 6.01
CA SER A 175 -19.68 -32.18 5.37
C SER A 175 -20.73 -32.70 6.37
N GLY A 176 -20.43 -32.72 7.67
CA GLY A 176 -21.37 -33.16 8.70
C GLY A 176 -20.94 -32.64 10.07
N GLY A 177 -21.38 -31.44 10.43
CA GLY A 177 -21.00 -30.84 11.71
C GLY A 177 -21.49 -29.41 11.85
N GLU A 178 -22.71 -29.27 12.36
CA GLU A 178 -23.27 -28.03 12.89
C GLU A 178 -22.26 -27.30 13.78
N LYS A 179 -21.71 -26.19 13.28
CA LYS A 179 -21.19 -25.11 14.14
C LYS A 179 -21.93 -23.83 13.79
N ALA A 180 -22.85 -23.49 14.67
CA ALA A 180 -23.54 -22.22 14.75
C ALA A 180 -22.53 -21.06 14.76
N SER A 181 -22.29 -20.49 13.58
CA SER A 181 -21.82 -19.12 13.42
C SER A 181 -22.87 -18.39 12.59
N LYS A 182 -23.33 -17.26 13.12
CA LYS A 182 -24.42 -16.43 12.59
C LYS A 182 -24.31 -16.17 11.08
N GLY A 183 -25.18 -16.84 10.33
CA GLY A 183 -25.99 -16.28 9.25
C GLY A 183 -25.27 -15.73 8.02
N GLY A 184 -24.93 -16.61 7.08
CA GLY A 184 -24.74 -16.22 5.69
C GLY A 184 -24.82 -17.45 4.77
N LYS A 185 -25.87 -17.53 3.94
CA LYS A 185 -26.00 -18.59 2.93
C LYS A 185 -24.79 -18.54 1.96
N PRO A 186 -24.17 -19.67 1.59
CA PRO A 186 -23.03 -19.68 0.66
C PRO A 186 -23.41 -19.08 -0.69
N TRP A 187 -22.56 -18.23 -1.25
CA TRP A 187 -22.78 -17.57 -2.54
C TRP A 187 -22.30 -18.46 -3.67
N SER A 188 -23.16 -18.71 -4.66
CA SER A 188 -22.73 -19.37 -5.90
C SER A 188 -22.01 -18.40 -6.82
N GLU A 189 -21.20 -18.92 -7.75
CA GLU A 189 -20.52 -18.08 -8.75
C GLU A 189 -21.52 -17.25 -9.58
N GLN A 190 -22.65 -17.83 -9.95
CA GLN A 190 -23.71 -17.14 -10.69
C GLN A 190 -24.36 -16.01 -9.87
N GLU A 191 -24.54 -16.20 -8.55
CA GLU A 191 -25.04 -15.16 -7.66
C GLU A 191 -24.03 -14.01 -7.51
N LEU A 192 -22.73 -14.31 -7.43
CA LEU A 192 -21.67 -13.30 -7.34
C LEU A 192 -21.56 -12.44 -8.61
N GLN A 193 -21.58 -13.08 -9.78
CA GLN A 193 -21.55 -12.38 -11.06
C GLN A 193 -22.78 -11.47 -11.23
N THR A 194 -23.95 -11.96 -10.82
CA THR A 194 -25.21 -11.19 -10.87
C THR A 194 -25.21 -10.05 -9.86
N LEU A 195 -24.65 -10.25 -8.66
CA LEU A 195 -24.45 -9.20 -7.65
C LEU A 195 -23.54 -8.07 -8.16
N ILE A 196 -22.40 -8.40 -8.76
CA ILE A 196 -21.46 -7.40 -9.31
C ILE A 196 -22.15 -6.55 -10.38
N LYS A 197 -22.91 -7.19 -11.29
CA LYS A 197 -23.72 -6.49 -12.30
C LYS A 197 -24.78 -5.60 -11.65
N GLY A 198 -25.52 -6.11 -10.67
CA GLY A 198 -26.54 -5.34 -9.96
C GLY A 198 -25.96 -4.10 -9.23
N VAL A 199 -24.80 -4.23 -8.60
CA VAL A 199 -24.12 -3.10 -7.93
C VAL A 199 -23.72 -2.01 -8.94
N ASN A 200 -23.31 -2.37 -10.16
CA ASN A 200 -22.96 -1.40 -11.21
C ASN A 200 -24.18 -0.76 -11.88
N VAL A 201 -25.26 -1.52 -12.08
CA VAL A 201 -26.49 -1.04 -12.74
C VAL A 201 -27.32 -0.15 -11.80
N PHE A 202 -27.30 -0.41 -10.50
CA PHE A 202 -28.01 0.37 -9.50
C PHE A 202 -27.00 1.18 -8.67
N PRO A 203 -26.75 2.47 -8.95
CA PRO A 203 -25.75 3.29 -8.26
C PRO A 203 -26.16 3.65 -6.81
N ALA A 204 -25.20 4.14 -6.02
CA ALA A 204 -25.40 4.44 -4.60
C ALA A 204 -26.31 5.68 -4.40
N GLY A 205 -27.31 5.60 -3.51
CA GLY A 205 -28.16 6.76 -3.20
C GLY A 205 -29.37 6.50 -2.31
N THR A 206 -29.91 5.27 -2.27
CA THR A 206 -31.13 4.96 -1.49
C THR A 206 -31.00 3.65 -0.72
N LYS A 207 -31.72 3.52 0.41
CA LYS A 207 -31.74 2.30 1.25
C LYS A 207 -32.35 1.10 0.52
N GLU A 208 -33.26 1.37 -0.41
CA GLU A 208 -33.97 0.38 -1.23
C GLU A 208 -33.08 -0.29 -2.29
N ARG A 209 -31.89 0.28 -2.57
CA ARG A 209 -30.91 -0.28 -3.53
C ARG A 209 -30.67 -1.77 -3.31
N TRP A 210 -30.51 -2.18 -2.06
CA TRP A 210 -30.18 -3.56 -1.71
C TRP A 210 -31.36 -4.53 -1.89
N GLU A 211 -32.59 -4.03 -1.77
CA GLU A 211 -33.81 -4.79 -2.05
C GLU A 211 -33.97 -4.99 -3.56
N VAL A 212 -33.70 -3.95 -4.36
CA VAL A 212 -33.71 -4.04 -5.83
C VAL A 212 -32.67 -5.03 -6.32
N ILE A 213 -31.45 -4.99 -5.80
CA ILE A 213 -30.38 -5.93 -6.18
C ILE A 213 -30.72 -7.36 -5.71
N ALA A 214 -31.33 -7.54 -4.53
CA ALA A 214 -31.77 -8.86 -4.08
C ALA A 214 -32.84 -9.45 -5.00
N ASN A 215 -33.82 -8.64 -5.43
CA ASN A 215 -34.84 -9.06 -6.39
C ASN A 215 -34.24 -9.35 -7.78
N PHE A 216 -33.27 -8.56 -8.22
CA PHE A 216 -32.52 -8.80 -9.45
C PHE A 216 -31.79 -10.15 -9.42
N ILE A 217 -31.14 -10.49 -8.31
CA ILE A 217 -30.48 -11.80 -8.14
C ILE A 217 -31.51 -12.94 -8.18
N LYS A 218 -32.66 -12.79 -7.52
CA LYS A 218 -33.75 -13.79 -7.54
C LYS A 218 -34.30 -14.03 -8.95
N GLN A 219 -34.37 -12.99 -9.78
CA GLN A 219 -34.86 -13.08 -11.16
C GLN A 219 -33.85 -13.73 -12.10
N HIS A 220 -32.55 -13.50 -11.88
CA HIS A 220 -31.48 -13.95 -12.77
C HIS A 220 -30.78 -15.25 -12.31
N VAL A 221 -31.02 -15.70 -11.08
CA VAL A 221 -30.52 -16.97 -10.53
C VAL A 221 -31.67 -17.76 -9.93
N SER A 222 -32.13 -18.77 -10.66
CA SER A 222 -33.21 -19.66 -10.22
C SER A 222 -32.83 -20.37 -8.92
N GLY A 223 -33.67 -20.23 -7.89
CA GLY A 223 -33.44 -20.81 -6.56
C GLY A 223 -32.58 -19.95 -5.63
N SER A 224 -32.26 -18.71 -6.00
CA SER A 224 -31.57 -17.79 -5.08
C SER A 224 -32.51 -17.27 -4.00
N ASP A 225 -32.08 -17.37 -2.75
CA ASP A 225 -32.82 -16.85 -1.59
C ASP A 225 -32.11 -15.67 -0.91
N LYS A 226 -31.22 -14.97 -1.61
CA LYS A 226 -30.49 -13.84 -1.01
C LYS A 226 -31.45 -12.69 -0.74
N ASN A 227 -31.36 -12.12 0.46
CA ASN A 227 -32.11 -10.93 0.85
C ASN A 227 -31.21 -9.67 0.83
N ALA A 228 -31.81 -8.50 1.01
CA ALA A 228 -31.09 -7.22 0.99
C ALA A 228 -29.92 -7.13 1.99
N LYS A 229 -30.02 -7.81 3.15
CA LYS A 229 -28.94 -7.83 4.14
C LYS A 229 -27.76 -8.67 3.65
N ASP A 230 -28.03 -9.82 3.04
CA ASP A 230 -27.00 -10.69 2.45
C ASP A 230 -26.25 -9.97 1.33
N VAL A 231 -27.00 -9.31 0.44
CA VAL A 231 -26.47 -8.54 -0.70
C VAL A 231 -25.58 -7.39 -0.22
N LEU A 232 -26.04 -6.61 0.77
CA LEU A 232 -25.26 -5.53 1.37
C LEU A 232 -23.96 -6.04 2.02
N ALA A 233 -24.04 -7.13 2.78
CA ALA A 233 -22.88 -7.71 3.45
C ALA A 233 -21.84 -8.18 2.42
N LYS A 234 -22.28 -8.89 1.38
CA LYS A 234 -21.37 -9.40 0.35
C LYS A 234 -20.79 -8.31 -0.53
N ALA A 235 -21.58 -7.28 -0.87
CA ALA A 235 -21.09 -6.13 -1.62
C ALA A 235 -20.01 -5.35 -0.84
N LYS A 236 -20.18 -5.17 0.48
CA LYS A 236 -19.16 -4.55 1.34
C LYS A 236 -17.89 -5.40 1.47
N GLU A 237 -18.04 -6.72 1.55
CA GLU A 237 -16.91 -7.66 1.58
C GLU A 237 -16.10 -7.60 0.29
N LEU A 238 -16.76 -7.62 -0.87
CA LEU A 238 -16.13 -7.49 -2.19
C LEU A 238 -15.44 -6.14 -2.36
N GLN A 239 -16.06 -5.05 -1.92
CA GLN A 239 -15.45 -3.71 -1.95
C GLN A 239 -14.19 -3.62 -1.07
N LYS A 240 -14.21 -4.25 0.12
CA LYS A 240 -13.07 -4.27 1.03
C LYS A 240 -11.90 -5.09 0.46
N ASN A 241 -12.20 -6.21 -0.20
CA ASN A 241 -11.18 -7.04 -0.84
C ASN A 241 -10.60 -6.37 -2.09
N ASP A 242 -11.39 -5.65 -2.89
CA ASP A 242 -10.92 -4.86 -4.04
C ASP A 242 -10.04 -3.67 -3.60
N LEU A 243 -10.41 -2.96 -2.53
CA LEU A 243 -9.58 -1.92 -1.91
C LEU A 243 -8.28 -2.49 -1.33
N ALA A 244 -8.33 -3.66 -0.69
CA ALA A 244 -7.13 -4.32 -0.16
C ALA A 244 -6.19 -4.79 -1.29
N LEU A 245 -6.72 -5.38 -2.38
CA LEU A 245 -5.93 -5.74 -3.56
C LEU A 245 -5.35 -4.51 -4.26
N LYS A 246 -6.14 -3.43 -4.43
CA LYS A 246 -5.66 -2.18 -5.04
C LYS A 246 -4.60 -1.49 -4.17
N SER A 247 -4.76 -1.49 -2.85
CA SER A 247 -3.77 -0.95 -1.91
C SER A 247 -2.48 -1.77 -1.96
N GLN A 248 -2.59 -3.11 -1.96
CA GLN A 248 -1.43 -4.00 -1.99
C GLN A 248 -0.71 -3.98 -3.35
N ALA A 249 -1.44 -3.83 -4.46
CA ALA A 249 -0.87 -3.61 -5.78
C ALA A 249 -0.17 -2.24 -5.89
N SER A 250 -0.74 -1.19 -5.29
CA SER A 250 -0.14 0.14 -5.23
C SER A 250 1.11 0.17 -4.34
N GLU A 251 1.08 -0.52 -3.20
CA GLU A 251 2.23 -0.68 -2.30
C GLU A 251 3.37 -1.44 -2.97
N ASN A 252 3.05 -2.53 -3.69
CA ASN A 252 4.03 -3.30 -4.45
C ASN A 252 4.60 -2.54 -5.65
N ALA A 253 3.77 -1.74 -6.34
CA ALA A 253 4.22 -0.85 -7.41
C ALA A 253 5.14 0.26 -6.87
N PHE A 254 4.81 0.85 -5.72
CA PHE A 254 5.62 1.88 -5.06
C PHE A 254 6.94 1.32 -4.52
N GLN A 255 6.94 0.11 -3.96
CA GLN A 255 8.17 -0.57 -3.52
C GLN A 255 9.08 -0.95 -4.70
N ASN A 256 8.50 -1.35 -5.84
CA ASN A 256 9.28 -1.62 -7.05
C ASN A 256 9.87 -0.33 -7.63
N PHE A 257 9.12 0.77 -7.64
CA PHE A 257 9.61 2.10 -8.02
C PHE A 257 10.77 2.58 -7.13
N ASN A 258 10.67 2.37 -5.80
CA ASN A 258 11.76 2.68 -4.86
C ASN A 258 12.98 1.75 -4.98
N LYS A 259 12.80 0.52 -5.46
CA LYS A 259 13.92 -0.38 -5.76
C LYS A 259 14.60 -0.02 -7.08
N GLN A 260 13.86 0.52 -8.03
CA GLN A 260 14.37 0.92 -9.35
C GLN A 260 15.12 2.26 -9.28
N SER A 261 14.64 3.22 -8.47
CA SER A 261 15.33 4.50 -8.21
C SER A 261 16.62 4.40 -7.39
N LYS A 262 16.89 3.26 -6.73
CA LYS A 262 18.16 3.00 -6.03
C LYS A 262 19.24 2.34 -6.88
N ARG A 263 18.99 2.04 -8.16
CA ARG A 263 19.97 1.37 -9.04
C ARG A 263 20.74 2.29 -9.98
N ASP A 264 20.36 3.56 -10.15
CA ASP A 264 21.02 4.48 -11.08
C ASP A 264 21.91 5.51 -10.36
N THR A 265 23.01 5.04 -9.78
CA THR A 265 24.23 5.84 -9.63
C THR A 265 25.43 4.92 -9.79
N VAL A 266 25.99 4.89 -11.00
CA VAL A 266 27.43 4.79 -11.38
C VAL A 266 27.50 4.23 -12.81
N ALA A 267 27.72 5.11 -13.80
CA ALA A 267 28.55 4.89 -14.99
C ALA A 267 28.60 6.17 -15.85
N GLN A 268 29.81 6.51 -16.28
CA GLN A 268 30.17 7.67 -17.12
C GLN A 268 30.09 7.33 -18.65
N PRO A 269 30.27 8.31 -19.56
CA PRO A 269 29.44 8.50 -20.76
C PRO A 269 29.97 7.84 -22.03
N LYS A 270 29.07 7.43 -22.93
CA LYS A 270 29.31 7.34 -24.38
C LYS A 270 28.07 7.77 -25.17
N GLU A 271 28.37 8.34 -26.34
CA GLU A 271 27.58 9.21 -27.21
C GLU A 271 26.10 8.86 -27.40
N GLY A 272 25.27 9.90 -27.31
CA GLY A 272 23.82 9.81 -27.32
C GLY A 272 23.22 9.72 -28.72
N VAL A 273 22.44 8.67 -28.95
CA VAL A 273 21.21 8.80 -29.72
C VAL A 273 20.11 9.17 -28.74
N LEU A 274 19.38 10.25 -29.04
CA LEU A 274 18.30 10.79 -28.24
C LEU A 274 17.29 9.70 -27.88
N SER A 275 17.16 9.39 -26.59
CA SER A 275 16.09 8.53 -26.09
C SER A 275 14.76 9.28 -26.21
N GLU A 276 13.90 8.84 -27.11
CA GLU A 276 12.53 9.32 -27.18
C GLU A 276 11.81 8.99 -25.87
N ARG A 277 11.42 10.05 -25.17
CA ARG A 277 10.52 9.96 -24.02
C ARG A 277 9.21 9.39 -24.52
N MET A 278 8.84 8.21 -24.04
CA MET A 278 7.55 7.60 -24.36
C MET A 278 6.43 8.55 -23.87
N GLU A 279 5.70 9.10 -24.84
CA GLU A 279 4.62 10.08 -24.64
C GLU A 279 3.48 9.42 -23.84
N SER A 280 2.92 10.12 -22.85
CA SER A 280 1.81 9.56 -22.07
C SER A 280 0.55 9.43 -22.93
N VAL A 281 -0.34 8.48 -22.61
CA VAL A 281 -1.61 8.29 -23.34
C VAL A 281 -2.41 9.60 -23.43
N VAL A 282 -2.32 10.45 -22.40
CA VAL A 282 -2.97 11.77 -22.37
C VAL A 282 -2.29 12.77 -23.31
N GLU A 283 -0.95 12.81 -23.36
CA GLU A 283 -0.21 13.66 -24.31
C GLU A 283 -0.44 13.22 -25.77
N GLN A 284 -0.45 11.90 -26.04
CA GLN A 284 -0.74 11.37 -27.36
C GLN A 284 -2.16 11.73 -27.82
N GLN A 285 -3.14 11.66 -26.92
CA GLN A 285 -4.54 12.00 -27.22
C GLN A 285 -4.76 13.51 -27.43
N ILE A 286 -4.03 14.36 -26.70
CA ILE A 286 -4.02 15.82 -26.92
C ILE A 286 -3.37 16.15 -28.26
N ARG A 287 -2.31 15.43 -28.65
CA ARG A 287 -1.62 15.62 -29.93
C ARG A 287 -2.48 15.22 -31.14
N GLU A 288 -3.22 14.13 -31.04
CA GLU A 288 -4.05 13.59 -32.13
C GLU A 288 -5.41 14.31 -32.28
N MET A 289 -6.08 14.65 -31.16
CA MET A 289 -7.43 15.24 -31.19
C MET A 289 -7.46 16.75 -30.87
N GLY A 290 -6.37 17.32 -30.38
CA GLY A 290 -6.28 18.74 -30.01
C GLY A 290 -7.16 19.15 -28.81
N THR A 291 -7.84 18.21 -28.16
CA THR A 291 -8.71 18.41 -26.99
C THR A 291 -8.75 17.16 -26.13
N ASN A 292 -8.86 17.33 -24.81
CA ASN A 292 -9.08 16.22 -23.88
C ASN A 292 -10.58 16.09 -23.52
N PRO A 293 -11.26 14.97 -23.86
CA PRO A 293 -12.69 14.77 -23.61
C PRO A 293 -13.05 14.48 -22.15
N ALA A 294 -12.07 14.29 -21.26
CA ALA A 294 -12.32 14.04 -19.85
C ALA A 294 -12.99 15.24 -19.16
N PRO A 295 -13.88 15.05 -18.16
CA PRO A 295 -14.44 16.16 -17.39
C PRO A 295 -13.34 16.92 -16.63
N TRP A 296 -13.50 18.24 -16.47
CA TRP A 296 -12.54 19.08 -15.74
C TRP A 296 -12.47 18.68 -14.27
N THR A 297 -11.26 18.41 -13.78
CA THR A 297 -11.03 18.15 -12.36
C THR A 297 -10.85 19.46 -11.58
N THR A 298 -11.03 19.40 -10.26
CA THR A 298 -10.88 20.57 -9.37
C THR A 298 -9.47 21.16 -9.42
N ASP A 299 -8.45 20.32 -9.59
CA ASP A 299 -7.06 20.77 -9.62
C ASP A 299 -6.68 21.37 -10.97
N GLU A 300 -7.16 20.81 -12.09
CA GLU A 300 -7.04 21.44 -13.42
C GLU A 300 -7.72 22.82 -13.46
N GLN A 301 -8.90 22.94 -12.84
CA GLN A 301 -9.61 24.22 -12.74
C GLN A 301 -8.82 25.25 -11.93
N LYS A 302 -8.22 24.85 -10.79
CA LYS A 302 -7.35 25.74 -10.00
C LYS A 302 -6.12 26.18 -10.78
N LEU A 303 -5.48 25.28 -11.51
CA LEU A 303 -4.32 25.59 -12.36
C LEU A 303 -4.69 26.57 -13.48
N LEU A 304 -5.84 26.37 -14.14
CA LEU A 304 -6.37 27.30 -15.14
C LEU A 304 -6.61 28.70 -14.55
N GLU A 305 -7.26 28.79 -13.39
CA GLU A 305 -7.53 30.06 -12.72
C GLU A 305 -6.24 30.77 -12.26
N GLN A 306 -5.27 30.01 -11.76
CA GLN A 306 -3.95 30.55 -11.38
C GLN A 306 -3.19 31.05 -12.61
N ALA A 307 -3.20 30.29 -13.71
CA ALA A 307 -2.56 30.69 -14.96
C ALA A 307 -3.24 31.93 -15.57
N LEU A 308 -4.57 32.03 -15.50
CA LEU A 308 -5.33 33.20 -15.96
C LEU A 308 -5.01 34.47 -15.15
N LYS A 309 -4.68 34.35 -13.87
CA LYS A 309 -4.19 35.46 -13.02
C LYS A 309 -2.74 35.83 -13.35
N THR A 310 -1.92 34.83 -13.66
CA THR A 310 -0.49 34.99 -13.94
C THR A 310 -0.25 35.61 -15.32
N PHE A 311 -1.08 35.25 -16.31
CA PHE A 311 -0.99 35.74 -17.68
C PHE A 311 -2.20 36.63 -18.02
N PRO A 312 -2.07 37.97 -17.87
CA PRO A 312 -3.15 38.91 -18.13
C PRO A 312 -3.48 39.03 -19.63
N ALA A 313 -4.67 39.57 -19.93
CA ALA A 313 -5.24 39.67 -21.29
C ALA A 313 -4.39 40.45 -22.31
N SER A 314 -3.42 41.26 -21.85
CA SER A 314 -2.48 42.01 -22.68
C SER A 314 -1.32 41.18 -23.24
N SER A 315 -1.18 39.91 -22.83
CA SER A 315 -0.09 39.06 -23.26
C SER A 315 -0.40 38.40 -24.61
N ALA A 316 0.45 38.61 -25.62
CA ALA A 316 0.26 38.09 -26.98
C ALA A 316 0.16 36.54 -27.03
N ASP A 317 0.92 35.85 -26.16
CA ASP A 317 0.95 34.38 -26.10
C ASP A 317 0.19 33.81 -24.90
N ARG A 318 -0.79 34.58 -24.38
CA ARG A 318 -1.51 34.26 -23.13
C ARG A 318 -1.97 32.81 -23.08
N TRP A 319 -2.67 32.36 -24.13
CA TRP A 319 -3.29 31.05 -24.15
C TRP A 319 -2.29 29.90 -24.33
N GLU A 320 -1.13 30.16 -24.92
CA GLU A 320 -0.05 29.17 -25.02
C GLU A 320 0.59 28.93 -23.66
N ARG A 321 0.88 30.01 -22.93
CA ARG A 321 1.41 29.92 -21.56
C ARG A 321 0.41 29.32 -20.57
N ILE A 322 -0.88 29.56 -20.77
CA ILE A 322 -1.93 28.92 -19.96
C ILE A 322 -2.01 27.42 -20.23
N ALA A 323 -1.91 26.99 -21.49
CA ALA A 323 -1.92 25.56 -21.84
C ALA A 323 -0.69 24.84 -21.28
N GLU A 324 0.47 25.49 -21.30
CA GLU A 324 1.71 24.95 -20.71
C GLU A 324 1.59 24.79 -19.18
N ALA A 325 0.85 25.67 -18.51
CA ALA A 325 0.56 25.57 -17.08
C ALA A 325 -0.52 24.52 -16.73
N VAL A 326 -1.24 23.99 -17.73
CA VAL A 326 -2.24 22.91 -17.57
C VAL A 326 -1.93 21.78 -18.56
N PRO A 327 -0.87 20.97 -18.34
CA PRO A 327 -0.34 20.04 -19.34
C PRO A 327 -1.32 18.97 -19.82
N THR A 328 -2.38 18.71 -19.05
CA THR A 328 -3.44 17.73 -19.38
C THR A 328 -4.55 18.31 -20.25
N ARG A 329 -4.47 19.60 -20.63
CA ARG A 329 -5.49 20.33 -21.41
C ARG A 329 -4.86 21.17 -22.50
N SER A 330 -5.49 21.20 -23.67
CA SER A 330 -4.98 21.99 -24.79
C SER A 330 -5.30 23.48 -24.64
N LYS A 331 -4.63 24.31 -25.46
CA LYS A 331 -4.97 25.74 -25.64
C LYS A 331 -6.47 25.94 -25.92
N LYS A 332 -7.05 25.06 -26.74
CA LYS A 332 -8.46 25.09 -27.14
C LYS A 332 -9.38 24.76 -25.96
N ASP A 333 -9.02 23.75 -25.15
CA ASP A 333 -9.78 23.38 -23.95
C ASP A 333 -9.81 24.49 -22.91
N CYS A 334 -8.67 25.13 -22.68
CA CYS A 334 -8.55 26.25 -21.74
C CYS A 334 -9.40 27.46 -22.19
N MET A 335 -9.43 27.75 -23.50
CA MET A 335 -10.28 28.81 -24.06
C MET A 335 -11.77 28.47 -23.98
N MET A 336 -12.16 27.21 -24.23
CA MET A 336 -13.55 26.75 -24.13
C MET A 336 -14.05 26.74 -22.69
N ARG A 337 -13.18 26.40 -21.72
CA ARG A 337 -13.54 26.38 -20.30
C ARG A 337 -13.66 27.76 -19.69
N TYR A 338 -12.92 28.74 -20.22
CA TYR A 338 -12.96 30.13 -19.77
C TYR A 338 -14.16 30.92 -20.30
N LYS A 339 -14.65 30.58 -21.50
CA LYS A 339 -15.85 31.18 -22.09
C LYS A 339 -17.12 30.76 -21.33
#